data_AF-A0A4P7F2S3-F1
#
_entry.id   AF-A0A4P7F2S3-F1
#
_cell.length_a   1.000
_cell.length_b   1.000
_cell.length_c   1.000
_cell.angle_alpha   90.00
_cell.angle_beta   90.00
_cell.angle_gamma   90.00
#
_symmetry.space_group_name_H-M   'P 1'
#
loop_
_entity.id
_entity.type
_entity.pdbx_description
1 polymer ?
#
loop_
_entity_poly.entity_id
_entity_poly.type
_entity_poly.pdbx_seq_one_letter_code
_entity_poly.pdbx_strand_id
1 'polypeptide(L)'
;MQAIIAGLISVFLLTLMEPALAAKAKSDGVPTFDVASSCKAARAYAGDDKDLAYRGCMKDETDARAEMVKKWSRFKAADRQDCVAQGAEPMPSYVEILTCLEMSEQAGDLFLPSGAARGTKSPPPPGDSTMPSQLPPTSPNADSKSVKPE
;
A
#
# COMPACT_ATOMS: atom_id res chain seq x y z
N MET A 1 0.83 38.54 -52.83
CA MET A 1 0.39 37.29 -52.15
C MET A 1 1.51 36.27 -51.91
N GLN A 2 2.79 36.51 -52.26
CA GLN A 2 3.86 35.53 -52.05
C GLN A 2 4.77 35.83 -50.83
N ALA A 3 4.78 37.06 -50.32
CA ALA A 3 5.63 37.45 -49.19
C ALA A 3 5.09 37.06 -47.79
N ILE A 4 3.81 36.69 -47.69
CA ILE A 4 3.16 36.33 -46.41
C ILE A 4 3.52 34.88 -46.00
N ILE A 5 3.74 34.00 -46.98
CA ILE A 5 3.97 32.56 -46.74
C ILE A 5 5.37 32.32 -46.14
N ALA A 6 6.38 33.09 -46.53
CA ALA A 6 7.74 32.98 -45.98
C ALA A 6 7.84 33.43 -44.51
N GLY A 7 7.04 34.42 -44.10
CA GLY A 7 7.02 34.92 -42.73
C GLY A 7 6.44 33.91 -41.73
N LEU A 8 5.43 33.14 -42.14
CA LEU A 8 4.80 32.13 -41.28
C LEU A 8 5.73 30.95 -40.99
N ILE A 9 6.61 30.60 -41.94
CA ILE A 9 7.57 29.50 -41.79
C ILE A 9 8.70 29.89 -40.81
N SER A 10 9.15 31.16 -40.80
CA SER A 10 10.16 31.63 -39.84
C SER A 10 9.65 31.71 -38.40
N VAL A 11 8.37 32.01 -38.18
CA VAL A 11 7.78 32.01 -36.83
C VAL A 11 7.61 30.58 -36.30
N PHE A 12 7.32 29.62 -37.17
CA PHE A 12 7.15 28.21 -36.80
C PHE A 12 8.46 27.52 -36.38
N LEU A 13 9.62 27.99 -36.85
CA LEU A 13 10.93 27.44 -36.49
C LEU A 13 11.45 27.90 -35.12
N LEU A 14 10.96 29.02 -34.58
CA LEU A 14 11.43 29.59 -33.31
C LEU A 14 10.68 29.07 -32.07
N THR A 15 9.65 28.23 -32.23
CA THR A 15 8.86 27.68 -31.12
C THR A 15 9.33 26.30 -30.64
N LEU A 16 10.44 25.77 -31.15
CA LEU A 16 11.02 24.46 -30.79
C LEU A 16 12.05 24.51 -29.64
N MET A 17 12.05 25.56 -28.82
CA MET A 17 12.84 25.58 -27.59
C MET A 17 11.93 25.13 -26.44
N GLU A 18 11.68 23.83 -26.37
CA GLU A 18 11.01 23.22 -25.21
C GLU A 18 11.89 23.45 -23.98
N PRO A 19 11.40 24.19 -22.96
CA PRO A 19 12.16 24.37 -21.74
C PRO A 19 12.31 23.00 -21.10
N ALA A 20 13.56 22.59 -20.88
CA ALA A 20 13.90 21.37 -20.17
C ALA A 20 13.02 21.27 -18.93
N LEU A 21 12.21 20.21 -18.87
CA LEU A 21 11.35 19.90 -17.72
C LEU A 21 12.22 20.00 -16.47
N ALA A 22 12.02 21.04 -15.68
CA ALA A 22 12.54 21.11 -14.33
C ALA A 22 11.94 19.91 -13.61
N ALA A 23 12.73 18.86 -13.40
CA ALA A 23 12.36 17.76 -12.54
C ALA A 23 12.08 18.37 -11.17
N LYS A 24 10.78 18.53 -10.84
CA LYS A 24 10.39 18.82 -9.46
C LYS A 24 11.01 17.73 -8.64
N ALA A 25 11.97 18.08 -7.78
CA ALA A 25 12.51 17.18 -6.77
C ALA A 25 11.30 16.66 -5.99
N LYS A 26 10.87 15.43 -6.31
CA LYS A 26 9.80 14.76 -5.60
C LYS A 26 10.37 14.55 -4.20
N SER A 27 9.66 15.02 -3.18
CA SER A 27 10.05 14.84 -1.78
C SER A 27 10.58 13.42 -1.57
N ASP A 28 11.87 13.30 -1.24
CA ASP A 28 12.52 12.02 -0.95
C ASP A 28 12.05 11.44 0.41
N GLY A 29 11.07 12.06 1.07
CA GLY A 29 10.44 11.55 2.28
C GLY A 29 9.21 10.69 2.03
N VAL A 30 8.77 10.00 3.07
CA VAL A 30 7.50 9.25 3.07
C VAL A 30 6.34 10.20 2.72
N PRO A 31 5.55 9.90 1.67
CA PRO A 31 4.38 10.70 1.32
C PRO A 31 3.33 10.68 2.44
N THR A 32 2.45 11.69 2.43
CA THR A 32 1.33 11.77 3.37
C THR A 32 0.02 11.53 2.62
N PHE A 33 -0.70 10.49 3.02
CA PHE A 33 -2.00 10.14 2.46
C PHE A 33 -3.13 10.30 3.49
N ASP A 34 -4.33 10.61 3.00
CA ASP A 34 -5.58 10.53 3.77
C ASP A 34 -6.13 9.11 3.78
N VAL A 35 -5.53 8.25 4.60
CA VAL A 35 -5.98 6.86 4.80
C VAL A 35 -7.33 6.77 5.51
N ALA A 36 -7.81 7.84 6.14
CA ALA A 36 -9.13 7.83 6.78
C ALA A 36 -10.25 7.69 5.72
N SER A 37 -10.03 8.19 4.50
CA SER A 37 -10.95 7.98 3.38
C SER A 37 -11.05 6.49 3.00
N SER A 38 -9.92 5.81 2.82
CA SER A 38 -9.82 4.37 2.56
C SER A 38 -10.44 3.56 3.70
N CYS A 39 -10.10 3.88 4.95
CA CYS A 39 -10.65 3.17 6.11
C CYS A 39 -12.16 3.37 6.27
N LYS A 40 -12.71 4.56 5.93
CA LYS A 40 -14.16 4.78 5.89
C LYS A 40 -14.82 3.95 4.81
N ALA A 41 -14.24 3.89 3.61
CA ALA A 41 -14.73 3.06 2.51
C ALA A 41 -14.72 1.56 2.88
N ALA A 42 -13.66 1.10 3.57
CA ALA A 42 -13.52 -0.28 4.03
C ALA A 42 -14.65 -0.72 4.98
N ARG A 43 -15.29 0.21 5.71
CA ARG A 43 -16.45 -0.09 6.59
C ARG A 43 -17.63 -0.69 5.83
N ALA A 44 -17.75 -0.42 4.53
CA ALA A 44 -18.80 -1.01 3.70
C ALA A 44 -18.66 -2.53 3.55
N TYR A 45 -17.44 -3.05 3.75
CA TYR A 45 -17.09 -4.47 3.62
C TYR A 45 -16.86 -5.14 4.98
N ALA A 46 -17.04 -4.42 6.08
CA ALA A 46 -16.92 -4.97 7.43
C ALA A 46 -18.18 -5.75 7.82
N GLY A 47 -17.99 -6.72 8.74
CA GLY A 47 -19.09 -7.43 9.40
C GLY A 47 -19.87 -6.53 10.38
N ASP A 48 -20.42 -7.13 11.43
CA ASP A 48 -21.37 -6.42 12.31
C ASP A 48 -20.75 -5.20 13.02
N ASP A 49 -19.47 -5.28 13.43
CA ASP A 49 -18.78 -4.18 14.11
C ASP A 49 -17.94 -3.33 13.15
N LYS A 50 -18.62 -2.40 12.47
CA LYS A 50 -18.00 -1.44 11.55
C LYS A 50 -17.06 -0.44 12.23
N ASP A 51 -17.22 -0.20 13.53
CA ASP A 51 -16.37 0.73 14.27
C ASP A 51 -15.07 0.07 14.68
N LEU A 52 -15.11 -1.21 15.09
CA LEU A 52 -13.92 -2.02 15.29
C LEU A 52 -13.10 -2.13 14.00
N ALA A 53 -13.75 -2.41 12.86
CA ALA A 53 -13.08 -2.48 11.57
C ALA A 53 -12.39 -1.16 11.20
N TYR A 54 -13.05 -0.02 11.41
CA TYR A 54 -12.45 1.30 11.17
C TYR A 54 -11.23 1.55 12.07
N ARG A 55 -11.33 1.26 13.38
CA ARG A 55 -10.21 1.43 14.31
C ARG A 55 -9.04 0.50 13.97
N GLY A 56 -9.32 -0.74 13.58
CA GLY A 56 -8.31 -1.69 13.10
C GLY A 56 -7.57 -1.16 11.89
N CYS A 57 -8.30 -0.76 10.84
CA CYS A 57 -7.71 -0.15 9.64
C CYS A 57 -6.84 1.06 9.97
N MET A 58 -7.35 2.01 10.76
CA MET A 58 -6.57 3.20 11.14
C MET A 58 -5.29 2.85 11.89
N LYS A 59 -5.32 1.81 12.73
CA LYS A 59 -4.14 1.31 13.43
C LYS A 59 -3.14 0.71 12.45
N ASP A 60 -3.57 -0.19 11.58
CA ASP A 60 -2.70 -0.87 10.62
C ASP A 60 -2.01 0.13 9.69
N GLU A 61 -2.76 1.12 9.21
CA GLU A 61 -2.23 2.20 8.37
C GLU A 61 -1.21 3.09 9.10
N THR A 62 -1.47 3.37 10.39
CA THR A 62 -0.54 4.15 11.22
C THR A 62 0.75 3.39 11.48
N ASP A 63 0.65 2.10 11.81
CA ASP A 63 1.78 1.23 12.08
C ASP A 63 2.62 1.02 10.81
N ALA A 64 1.97 0.77 9.67
CA ALA A 64 2.64 0.63 8.38
C ALA A 64 3.39 1.90 7.99
N ARG A 65 2.79 3.08 8.18
CA ARG A 65 3.49 4.35 7.96
C ARG A 65 4.70 4.49 8.87
N ALA A 66 4.58 4.13 10.15
CA ALA A 66 5.68 4.20 11.10
C ALA A 66 6.85 3.28 10.70
N GLU A 67 6.56 2.05 10.26
CA GLU A 67 7.56 1.13 9.73
C GLU A 67 8.19 1.64 8.44
N MET A 68 7.38 2.16 7.53
CA MET A 68 7.86 2.73 6.28
C MET A 68 8.81 3.92 6.54
N VAL A 69 8.51 4.81 7.50
CA VAL A 69 9.41 5.90 7.90
C VAL A 69 10.77 5.39 8.38
N LYS A 70 10.79 4.31 9.18
CA LYS A 70 12.05 3.73 9.69
C LYS A 70 12.92 3.15 8.58
N LYS A 71 12.30 2.55 7.56
CA LYS A 71 12.99 1.81 6.49
C LYS A 71 13.11 2.61 5.19
N TRP A 72 12.52 3.80 5.09
CA TRP A 72 12.32 4.52 3.83
C TRP A 72 13.61 4.69 3.01
N SER A 73 14.71 5.10 3.65
CA SER A 73 15.99 5.32 2.98
C SER A 73 16.68 4.04 2.51
N ARG A 74 16.31 2.87 3.05
CA ARG A 74 16.83 1.55 2.67
C ARG A 74 16.24 1.07 1.34
N PHE A 75 14.98 1.38 1.07
CA PHE A 75 14.33 0.98 -0.18
C PHE A 75 14.93 1.73 -1.37
N LYS A 76 15.06 1.07 -2.52
CA LYS A 76 15.60 1.70 -3.74
C LYS A 76 14.68 2.83 -4.20
N ALA A 77 15.25 3.89 -4.76
CA ALA A 77 14.46 5.05 -5.20
C ALA A 77 13.40 4.70 -6.26
N ALA A 78 13.72 3.77 -7.17
CA ALA A 78 12.76 3.26 -8.15
C ALA A 78 11.59 2.54 -7.47
N ASP A 79 11.87 1.57 -6.59
CA ASP A 79 10.83 0.85 -5.83
C ASP A 79 9.95 1.82 -5.02
N ARG A 80 10.54 2.87 -4.41
CA ARG A 80 9.77 3.92 -3.72
C ARG A 80 8.82 4.66 -4.65
N GLN A 81 9.25 4.99 -5.86
CA GLN A 81 8.40 5.66 -6.84
C GLN A 81 7.27 4.74 -7.32
N ASP A 82 7.61 3.51 -7.68
CA ASP A 82 6.68 2.54 -8.25
C ASP A 82 5.65 2.06 -7.23
N CYS A 83 6.07 1.72 -6.00
CA CYS A 83 5.15 1.27 -4.96
C CYS A 83 4.25 2.40 -4.46
N VAL A 84 4.75 3.64 -4.37
CA VAL A 84 3.90 4.80 -4.05
C VAL A 84 2.87 5.05 -5.15
N ALA A 85 3.24 4.93 -6.43
CA ALA A 85 2.29 5.11 -7.51
C ALA A 85 1.16 4.05 -7.46
N GLN A 86 1.48 2.81 -7.09
CA GLN A 86 0.50 1.72 -6.98
C GLN A 86 -0.43 1.88 -5.78
N GLY A 87 0.10 2.18 -4.59
CA GLY A 87 -0.71 2.24 -3.38
C GLY A 87 -1.30 3.61 -3.04
N ALA A 88 -1.17 4.61 -3.92
CA ALA A 88 -1.75 5.94 -3.71
C ALA A 88 -3.20 6.06 -4.23
N GLU A 89 -3.58 5.28 -5.25
CA GLU A 89 -4.86 5.36 -5.93
C GLU A 89 -5.39 3.97 -6.29
N PRO A 90 -6.72 3.73 -6.30
CA PRO A 90 -7.80 4.68 -6.05
C PRO A 90 -8.08 4.92 -4.56
N MET A 91 -7.61 4.05 -3.67
CA MET A 91 -7.74 4.18 -2.22
C MET A 91 -6.35 4.09 -1.61
N PRO A 92 -5.80 5.17 -1.04
CA PRO A 92 -4.45 5.14 -0.52
C PRO A 92 -4.29 4.19 0.67
N SER A 93 -3.21 3.39 0.68
CA SER A 93 -2.86 2.49 1.78
C SER A 93 -1.35 2.40 1.99
N TYR A 94 -0.88 2.74 3.20
CA TYR A 94 0.50 2.51 3.61
C TYR A 94 0.82 1.03 3.79
N VAL A 95 -0.17 0.20 4.14
CA VAL A 95 0.01 -1.26 4.25
C VAL A 95 0.38 -1.83 2.87
N GLU A 96 -0.33 -1.43 1.82
CA GLU A 96 -0.05 -1.85 0.45
C GLU A 96 1.32 -1.36 -0.03
N ILE A 97 1.65 -0.08 0.19
CA ILE A 97 2.94 0.49 -0.21
C ILE A 97 4.09 -0.21 0.51
N LEU A 98 3.99 -0.37 1.83
CA LEU A 98 5.03 -1.04 2.62
C LEU A 98 5.24 -2.49 2.14
N THR A 99 4.14 -3.20 1.88
CA THR A 99 4.19 -4.58 1.37
C THR A 99 4.88 -4.64 0.01
N CYS A 100 4.52 -3.74 -0.92
CA CYS A 100 5.17 -3.65 -2.23
C CYS A 100 6.69 -3.41 -2.09
N LEU A 101 7.10 -2.52 -1.19
CA LEU A 101 8.51 -2.20 -0.96
C LEU A 101 9.29 -3.40 -0.42
N GLU A 102 8.73 -4.09 0.58
CA GLU A 102 9.34 -5.28 1.18
C GLU A 102 9.44 -6.44 0.18
N MET A 103 8.42 -6.63 -0.66
CA MET A 103 8.46 -7.63 -1.73
C MET A 103 9.46 -7.28 -2.84
N SER A 104 9.56 -6.01 -3.23
CA SER A 104 10.49 -5.54 -4.26
C SER A 104 11.94 -5.72 -3.83
N GLU A 105 12.22 -5.44 -2.56
CA GLU A 105 13.52 -5.72 -1.94
C GLU A 105 13.86 -7.22 -1.99
N GLN A 106 12.94 -8.07 -1.50
CA GLN A 106 13.13 -9.53 -1.49
C GLN A 106 13.34 -10.10 -2.90
N ALA A 107 12.59 -9.61 -3.89
CA ALA A 107 12.74 -10.01 -5.28
C ALA A 107 14.12 -9.61 -5.82
N GLY A 108 14.57 -8.39 -5.51
CA GLY A 108 15.92 -7.94 -5.84
C GLY A 108 17.01 -8.89 -5.36
N ASP A 109 16.90 -9.40 -4.14
CA ASP A 109 17.86 -10.35 -3.55
C ASP A 109 17.90 -11.70 -4.27
N LEU A 110 16.83 -12.07 -4.99
CA LEU A 110 16.76 -13.30 -5.80
C LEU A 110 17.37 -13.13 -7.19
N PHE A 111 17.31 -11.93 -7.77
CA PHE A 111 17.81 -11.64 -9.12
C PHE A 111 19.28 -11.20 -9.19
N LEU A 112 19.97 -11.07 -8.05
CA LEU A 112 21.41 -10.87 -8.03
C LEU A 112 22.12 -12.15 -8.53
N PRO A 113 23.10 -12.04 -9.47
CA PRO A 113 23.80 -13.21 -9.98
C PRO A 113 24.49 -13.96 -8.83
N SER A 114 24.12 -15.23 -8.67
CA SER A 114 24.63 -16.13 -7.63
C SER A 114 26.16 -16.22 -7.63
N GLY A 115 26.77 -15.40 -6.79
CA GLY A 115 28.19 -15.47 -6.42
C GLY A 115 28.45 -15.13 -4.96
N ALA A 116 27.50 -14.50 -4.27
CA ALA A 116 27.52 -14.32 -2.82
C ALA A 116 26.65 -15.41 -2.20
N ALA A 117 27.29 -16.41 -1.59
CA ALA A 117 26.62 -17.41 -0.78
C ALA A 117 25.63 -16.74 0.18
N ARG A 118 24.33 -16.97 -0.04
CA ARG A 118 23.26 -16.56 0.85
C ARG A 118 23.45 -17.35 2.14
N GLY A 119 24.09 -16.73 3.13
CA GLY A 119 24.08 -17.20 4.51
C GLY A 119 22.63 -17.45 4.88
N THR A 120 22.33 -18.69 5.26
CA THR A 120 20.99 -19.18 5.56
C THR A 120 20.40 -18.44 6.75
N LYS A 121 19.76 -17.31 6.47
CA LYS A 121 18.68 -16.78 7.29
C LYS A 121 17.47 -16.68 6.37
N SER A 122 16.94 -17.85 5.99
CA SER A 122 15.54 -17.89 5.61
C SER A 122 14.76 -17.21 6.74
N PRO A 123 13.84 -16.29 6.43
CA PRO A 123 12.82 -15.90 7.40
C PRO A 123 12.20 -17.18 7.96
N PRO A 124 11.94 -17.27 9.27
CA PRO A 124 11.18 -18.40 9.79
C PRO A 124 9.90 -18.53 8.94
N PRO A 125 9.45 -19.77 8.62
CA PRO A 125 8.11 -19.94 8.07
C PRO A 125 7.13 -19.16 8.96
N PRO A 126 6.02 -18.62 8.43
CA PRO A 126 4.97 -18.04 9.26
C PRO A 126 4.73 -19.02 10.40
N GLY A 127 5.17 -18.64 11.60
CA GLY A 127 5.00 -19.48 12.77
C GLY A 127 3.52 -19.75 12.85
N ASP A 128 3.19 -21.00 13.14
CA ASP A 128 1.85 -21.57 13.31
C ASP A 128 1.07 -20.75 14.36
N SER A 129 0.69 -19.55 13.97
CA SER A 129 -0.25 -18.71 14.68
C SER A 129 -1.55 -19.34 14.28
N THR A 130 -1.91 -20.37 15.06
CA THR A 130 -3.29 -20.80 15.21
C THR A 130 -4.13 -19.53 15.22
N MET A 131 -4.77 -19.26 14.09
CA MET A 131 -5.86 -18.30 14.04
C MET A 131 -6.82 -18.81 15.12
N PRO A 132 -7.10 -18.06 16.21
CA PRO A 132 -8.00 -18.57 17.22
C PRO A 132 -9.38 -18.72 16.55
N SER A 133 -9.67 -19.95 16.11
CA SER A 133 -11.02 -20.44 15.85
C SER A 133 -11.70 -20.56 17.20
N GLN A 134 -11.96 -19.43 17.85
CA GLN A 134 -13.07 -19.34 18.77
C GLN A 134 -14.28 -18.94 17.93
N LEU A 135 -14.93 -19.95 17.36
CA LEU A 135 -16.39 -19.85 17.25
C LEU A 135 -16.92 -19.52 18.66
N PRO A 136 -17.81 -18.53 18.82
CA PRO A 136 -18.50 -18.37 20.09
C PRO A 136 -19.23 -19.69 20.41
N PRO A 137 -19.23 -20.16 21.67
CA PRO A 137 -20.03 -21.33 22.03
C PRO A 137 -21.50 -21.01 21.79
N THR A 138 -22.09 -21.64 20.78
CA THR A 138 -23.54 -21.78 20.68
C THR A 138 -23.98 -22.72 21.79
N SER A 139 -24.44 -22.18 22.92
CA SER A 139 -25.34 -22.91 23.81
C SER A 139 -26.10 -21.97 24.74
N PRO A 140 -27.38 -21.67 24.46
CA PRO A 140 -28.32 -21.42 25.52
C PRO A 140 -28.79 -22.77 26.06
N ASN A 141 -28.50 -23.01 27.33
CA ASN A 141 -29.03 -24.14 28.11
C ASN A 141 -30.56 -24.21 27.95
N ALA A 142 -31.06 -25.32 27.41
CA ALA A 142 -32.46 -25.67 27.49
C ALA A 142 -32.70 -26.41 28.81
N ASP A 143 -33.20 -25.68 29.80
CA ASP A 143 -33.83 -26.21 31.01
C ASP A 143 -35.00 -27.13 30.60
N SER A 144 -34.75 -28.45 30.59
CA SER A 144 -35.83 -29.44 30.59
C SER A 144 -36.51 -29.43 31.96
N LYS A 145 -37.46 -28.53 32.15
CA LYS A 145 -38.42 -28.64 33.25
C LYS A 145 -39.65 -29.39 32.74
N SER A 146 -39.78 -30.65 33.17
CA SER A 146 -40.97 -31.49 33.01
C SER A 146 -42.25 -30.71 33.35
N VAL A 147 -43.10 -30.48 32.36
CA VAL A 147 -44.51 -30.15 32.56
C VAL A 147 -45.31 -31.43 32.38
N LYS A 148 -46.02 -31.81 33.45
CA LYS A 148 -46.93 -32.95 33.54
C LYS A 148 -48.23 -32.63 32.79
N PRO A 149 -48.83 -33.56 32.03
CA PRO A 149 -50.13 -33.33 31.39
C PRO A 149 -51.29 -33.46 32.40
N GLU A 150 -52.28 -32.58 32.25
CA GLU A 150 -53.68 -32.80 32.65
C GLU A 150 -54.37 -33.76 31.67
#